data_AF-A0AAT9GF87-F1
#
_entry.id   AF-A0AAT9GF87-F1
#
_cell.length_a   1.000
_cell.length_b   1.000
_cell.length_c   1.000
_cell.angle_alpha   90.00
_cell.angle_beta   90.00
_cell.angle_gamma   90.00
#
_symmetry.space_group_name_H-M   'P 1'
#
loop_
_entity.id
_entity.type
_entity.pdbx_description
1 polymer ?
#
loop_
_entity_poly.entity_id
_entity_poly.type
_entity_poly.pdbx_seq_one_letter_code
_entity_poly.pdbx_strand_id
1 'polypeptide(L)'
;MGCDKYSETVIEPSTCKFINYCYFGDSTATLGELSNSYILVAFDSNATESQIRSFIRSEKEFDSTFTYTLYGNTAPLKFKQSKDCQDITAFIATLQKDPMVTFVHYTMKTDCSYTFMPILASRCVNTYSNFFTVKIKDANDLTDLHTMIKLTGTKLVEQDRFSPQWFTLKADKNSKGDALHMANHFKESKLFERAEPKLLKIPVE
;
A
#
# COMPACT_ATOMS: atom_id res chain seq x y z
N MET A 1 1.94 31.25 -24.27
CA MET A 1 2.67 31.38 -23.00
C MET A 1 2.05 30.38 -22.03
N GLY A 2 2.67 29.21 -21.92
CA GLY A 2 2.20 28.14 -21.04
C GLY A 2 2.70 28.38 -19.63
N CYS A 3 1.80 28.33 -18.65
CA CYS A 3 2.18 28.29 -17.26
C CYS A 3 2.19 26.83 -16.82
N ASP A 4 3.36 26.39 -16.36
CA ASP A 4 3.59 25.08 -15.77
C ASP A 4 2.62 24.83 -14.61
N LYS A 5 1.73 23.84 -14.77
CA LYS A 5 0.80 23.37 -13.73
C LYS A 5 1.47 22.50 -12.67
N TYR A 6 2.79 22.37 -12.71
CA TYR A 6 3.55 21.45 -11.86
C TYR A 6 4.67 22.23 -11.17
N SER A 7 4.31 23.04 -10.18
CA SER A 7 5.31 23.56 -9.25
C SER A 7 5.69 22.44 -8.29
N GLU A 8 6.85 21.83 -8.49
CA GLU A 8 7.48 20.96 -7.51
C GLU A 8 7.93 21.82 -6.33
N THR A 9 7.15 21.84 -5.26
CA THR A 9 7.63 22.28 -3.95
C THR A 9 8.67 21.26 -3.47
N VAL A 10 9.91 21.72 -3.28
CA VAL A 10 10.98 20.92 -2.68
C VAL A 10 10.64 20.73 -1.20
N ILE A 11 9.95 19.63 -0.90
CA ILE A 11 9.73 19.15 0.47
C ILE A 11 11.01 18.41 0.87
N GLU A 12 11.67 18.85 1.95
CA GLU A 12 12.78 18.06 2.52
C GLU A 12 12.31 16.63 2.76
N PRO A 13 13.08 15.61 2.35
CA PRO A 13 12.60 14.23 2.40
C PRO A 13 12.38 13.83 3.86
N SER A 14 11.10 13.76 4.26
CA SER A 14 10.72 13.19 5.55
C SER A 14 11.35 11.82 5.68
N THR A 15 12.10 11.62 6.77
CA THR A 15 12.72 10.33 7.11
C THR A 15 11.67 9.28 7.46
N CYS A 16 10.47 9.70 7.86
CA CYS A 16 9.28 8.87 8.07
C CYS A 16 8.32 9.02 6.88
N LYS A 17 8.05 7.95 6.13
CA LYS A 17 7.10 7.97 5.00
C LYS A 17 5.74 7.37 5.34
N PHE A 18 5.39 7.30 6.61
CA PHE A 18 4.10 6.76 7.03
C PHE A 18 2.98 7.79 6.78
N ILE A 19 1.97 7.37 6.01
CA ILE A 19 0.72 8.10 5.84
C ILE A 19 -0.37 7.40 6.65
N ASN A 20 -1.04 8.16 7.50
CA ASN A 20 -2.11 7.67 8.38
C ASN A 20 -3.52 8.07 7.91
N TYR A 21 -3.68 8.55 6.68
CA TYR A 21 -4.98 8.98 6.15
C TYR A 21 -5.16 8.58 4.68
N CYS A 22 -6.41 8.50 4.25
CA CYS A 22 -6.77 8.42 2.84
C CYS A 22 -8.07 9.17 2.54
N TYR A 23 -8.35 9.37 1.26
CA TYR A 23 -9.62 9.95 0.82
C TYR A 23 -10.64 8.86 0.46
N PHE A 24 -11.89 9.09 0.85
CA PHE A 24 -13.08 8.35 0.40
C PHE A 24 -14.11 9.34 -0.12
N GLY A 25 -14.33 9.36 -1.44
CA GLY A 25 -15.04 10.46 -2.08
C GLY A 25 -14.40 11.82 -1.74
N ASP A 26 -15.15 12.69 -1.07
CA ASP A 26 -14.69 14.01 -0.62
C ASP A 26 -14.35 14.07 0.88
N SER A 27 -14.45 12.95 1.59
CA SER A 27 -14.08 12.84 2.99
C SER A 27 -12.67 12.30 3.16
N THR A 28 -12.02 12.70 4.23
CA THR A 28 -10.74 12.12 4.67
C THR A 28 -11.00 11.17 5.82
N ALA A 29 -10.42 9.97 5.77
CA ALA A 29 -10.47 8.99 6.85
C ALA A 29 -9.08 8.74 7.42
N THR A 30 -8.97 8.72 8.76
CA THR A 30 -7.77 8.29 9.47
C THR A 30 -7.70 6.76 9.48
N LEU A 31 -6.54 6.21 9.13
CA LEU A 31 -6.29 4.77 9.01
C LEU A 31 -5.85 4.12 10.33
N GLY A 32 -5.44 4.93 11.30
CA GLY A 32 -4.97 4.52 12.63
C GLY A 32 -3.52 4.93 12.90
N GLU A 33 -3.07 4.68 14.12
CA GLU A 33 -1.68 4.88 14.50
C GLU A 33 -0.76 3.84 13.85
N LEU A 34 0.49 4.21 13.55
CA LEU A 34 1.51 3.27 13.09
C LEU A 34 1.66 2.10 14.08
N SER A 35 1.70 0.89 13.54
CA SER A 35 2.14 -0.29 14.27
C SER A 35 3.66 -0.39 14.21
N ASN A 36 4.31 -0.32 15.37
CA ASN A 36 5.76 -0.46 15.51
C ASN A 36 6.24 -1.92 15.43
N SER A 37 5.32 -2.88 15.32
CA SER A 37 5.62 -4.31 15.49
C SER A 37 5.44 -5.12 14.22
N TYR A 38 4.72 -4.62 13.22
CA TYR A 38 4.35 -5.42 12.04
C TYR A 38 4.52 -4.64 10.73
N ILE A 39 4.84 -5.35 9.67
CA ILE A 39 4.75 -4.88 8.27
C ILE A 39 4.06 -5.94 7.43
N LEU A 40 3.50 -5.53 6.29
CA LEU A 40 3.02 -6.46 5.26
C LEU A 40 4.06 -6.57 4.16
N VAL A 41 4.55 -7.78 3.88
CA VAL A 41 5.47 -8.04 2.76
C VAL A 41 4.74 -8.87 1.71
N ALA A 42 4.88 -8.48 0.45
CA ALA A 42 4.41 -9.25 -0.69
C ALA A 42 5.58 -9.70 -1.55
N PHE A 43 5.53 -10.96 -1.95
CA PHE A 43 6.57 -11.63 -2.74
C PHE A 43 6.16 -11.79 -4.20
N ASP A 44 7.12 -12.00 -5.09
CA ASP A 44 6.87 -12.29 -6.49
C ASP A 44 5.96 -13.53 -6.64
N SER A 45 5.02 -13.52 -7.58
CA SER A 45 4.08 -14.63 -7.78
C SER A 45 4.74 -15.92 -8.25
N ASN A 46 5.97 -15.86 -8.78
CA ASN A 46 6.76 -17.02 -9.16
C ASN A 46 7.58 -17.59 -7.99
N ALA A 47 7.64 -16.89 -6.85
CA ALA A 47 8.31 -17.40 -5.66
C ALA A 47 7.48 -18.52 -5.04
N THR A 48 8.10 -19.68 -4.84
CA THR A 48 7.49 -20.79 -4.12
C THR A 48 7.36 -20.46 -2.64
N GLU A 49 6.40 -21.09 -1.97
CA GLU A 49 6.25 -20.97 -0.51
C GLU A 49 7.56 -21.30 0.23
N SER A 50 8.29 -22.33 -0.20
CA SER A 50 9.58 -22.68 0.43
C SER A 50 10.61 -21.56 0.30
N GLN A 51 10.69 -20.88 -0.85
CA GLN A 51 11.59 -19.74 -1.05
C GLN A 51 11.19 -18.56 -0.15
N ILE A 52 9.89 -18.24 -0.10
CA ILE A 52 9.34 -17.18 0.76
C ILE A 52 9.69 -17.45 2.22
N ARG A 53 9.43 -18.67 2.71
CA ARG A 53 9.73 -19.03 4.10
C ARG A 53 11.23 -19.01 4.40
N SER A 54 12.06 -19.43 3.45
CA SER A 54 13.53 -19.38 3.58
C SER A 54 14.02 -17.94 3.69
N PHE A 55 13.51 -17.04 2.86
CA PHE A 55 13.84 -15.62 2.91
C PHE A 55 13.47 -15.01 4.27
N ILE A 56 12.23 -15.21 4.73
CA ILE A 56 11.76 -14.68 6.01
C ILE A 56 12.62 -15.19 7.17
N ARG A 57 13.00 -16.48 7.17
CA ARG A 57 13.88 -17.05 8.21
C ARG A 57 15.30 -16.51 8.19
N SER A 58 15.79 -16.07 7.03
CA SER A 58 17.14 -15.52 6.89
C SER A 58 17.24 -14.06 7.33
N GLU A 59 16.11 -13.35 7.38
CA GLU A 59 16.04 -11.94 7.78
C GLU A 59 16.05 -11.82 9.31
N LYS A 60 17.06 -11.13 9.83
CA LYS A 60 17.34 -11.04 11.28
C LYS A 60 16.43 -10.06 12.00
N GLU A 61 15.82 -9.13 11.25
CA GLU A 61 14.90 -8.14 11.80
C GLU A 61 13.54 -8.75 12.18
N PHE A 62 13.20 -9.93 11.65
CA PHE A 62 11.96 -10.62 11.97
C PHE A 62 12.07 -11.54 13.19
N ASP A 63 10.96 -11.63 13.92
CA ASP A 63 10.80 -12.57 15.03
C ASP A 63 10.67 -13.99 14.47
N SER A 64 11.67 -14.84 14.71
CA SER A 64 11.69 -16.23 14.23
C SER A 64 10.69 -17.15 14.96
N THR A 65 10.15 -16.71 16.09
CA THR A 65 9.12 -17.44 16.87
C THR A 65 7.71 -17.09 16.42
N PHE A 66 7.55 -16.01 15.65
CA PHE A 66 6.27 -15.57 15.15
C PHE A 66 5.71 -16.50 14.07
N THR A 67 4.51 -17.03 14.30
CA THR A 67 3.81 -17.86 13.32
C THR A 67 2.95 -16.99 12.43
N TYR A 68 3.36 -16.79 11.18
CA TYR A 68 2.60 -16.03 10.18
C TYR A 68 1.80 -16.94 9.24
N THR A 69 0.70 -16.40 8.72
CA THR A 69 -0.08 -16.99 7.62
C THR A 69 0.35 -16.36 6.30
N LEU A 70 0.49 -17.18 5.26
CA LEU A 70 0.67 -16.70 3.88
C LEU A 70 -0.71 -16.54 3.21
N TYR A 71 -1.08 -15.31 2.91
CA TYR A 71 -2.28 -14.98 2.14
C TYR A 71 -1.89 -14.83 0.67
N GLY A 72 -1.89 -15.95 -0.05
CA GLY A 72 -1.26 -16.04 -1.36
C GLY A 72 0.25 -15.83 -1.25
N ASN A 73 0.76 -14.80 -1.92
CA ASN A 73 2.16 -14.37 -1.86
C ASN A 73 2.41 -13.24 -0.86
N THR A 74 1.52 -13.00 0.11
CA THR A 74 1.66 -11.92 1.09
C THR A 74 1.71 -12.46 2.52
N ALA A 75 2.52 -11.82 3.36
CA ALA A 75 2.74 -12.23 4.75
C ALA A 75 2.77 -11.00 5.67
N PRO A 76 1.92 -10.91 6.71
CA PRO A 76 2.21 -10.03 7.82
C PRO A 76 3.42 -10.59 8.59
N LEU A 77 4.43 -9.77 8.83
CA LEU A 77 5.65 -10.18 9.52
C LEU A 77 5.87 -9.31 10.74
N LYS A 78 6.25 -9.95 11.85
CA LYS A 78 6.53 -9.31 13.13
C LYS A 78 8.01 -9.00 13.26
N PHE A 79 8.32 -7.79 13.70
CA PHE A 79 9.69 -7.44 14.06
C PHE A 79 10.10 -8.13 15.36
N LYS A 80 11.37 -8.53 15.44
CA LYS A 80 11.98 -9.04 16.67
C LYS A 80 11.98 -8.00 17.80
N GLN A 81 12.11 -6.72 17.45
CA GLN A 81 12.01 -5.59 18.36
C GLN A 81 11.17 -4.49 17.70
N SER A 82 10.41 -3.75 18.51
CA SER A 82 9.64 -2.60 18.04
C SER A 82 10.53 -1.60 17.32
N LYS A 83 10.08 -1.07 16.19
CA LYS A 83 10.79 -0.07 15.39
C LYS A 83 10.02 1.24 15.32
N ASP A 84 10.72 2.37 15.31
CA ASP A 84 10.07 3.65 15.03
C ASP A 84 9.77 3.82 13.53
N CYS A 85 9.13 4.92 13.15
CA CYS A 85 8.76 5.13 11.76
C CYS A 85 9.97 5.24 10.81
N GLN A 86 11.07 5.84 11.26
CA GLN A 86 12.25 6.06 10.43
C GLN A 86 12.93 4.72 10.15
N ASP A 87 13.06 3.89 11.18
CA ASP A 87 13.59 2.53 11.08
C ASP A 87 12.72 1.65 10.17
N ILE A 88 11.39 1.72 10.31
CA ILE A 88 10.48 1.00 9.41
C ILE A 88 10.63 1.49 7.98
N THR A 89 10.71 2.80 7.76
CA THR A 89 10.89 3.40 6.43
C THR A 89 12.18 2.89 5.77
N ALA A 90 13.29 2.90 6.51
CA ALA A 90 14.58 2.42 6.02
C ALA A 90 14.57 0.91 5.74
N PHE A 91 13.91 0.13 6.59
CA PHE A 91 13.80 -1.31 6.40
C PHE A 91 12.91 -1.69 5.21
N ILE A 92 11.79 -0.99 5.01
CA ILE A 92 10.96 -1.12 3.80
C ILE A 92 11.80 -0.87 2.54
N ALA A 93 12.56 0.22 2.51
CA ALA A 93 13.44 0.55 1.39
C ALA A 93 14.53 -0.50 1.16
N THR A 94 14.95 -1.22 2.20
CA THR A 94 15.93 -2.31 2.11
C THR A 94 15.29 -3.54 1.49
N LEU A 95 14.15 -4.00 2.02
CA LEU A 95 13.44 -5.16 1.50
C LEU A 95 13.01 -4.99 0.05
N GLN A 96 12.57 -3.80 -0.35
CA GLN A 96 12.14 -3.55 -1.74
C GLN A 96 13.27 -3.69 -2.77
N LYS A 97 14.55 -3.65 -2.36
CA LYS A 97 15.68 -3.93 -3.27
C LYS A 97 15.78 -5.41 -3.65
N ASP A 98 15.24 -6.31 -2.83
CA ASP A 98 15.27 -7.73 -3.13
C ASP A 98 14.34 -8.05 -4.31
N PRO A 99 14.81 -8.80 -5.33
CA PRO A 99 14.01 -9.12 -6.50
C PRO A 99 12.76 -9.95 -6.18
N MET A 100 12.78 -10.75 -5.11
CA MET A 100 11.64 -11.55 -4.68
C MET A 100 10.56 -10.70 -4.00
N VAL A 101 10.87 -9.49 -3.54
CA VAL A 101 9.89 -8.60 -2.89
C VAL A 101 9.22 -7.71 -3.93
N THR A 102 7.89 -7.74 -3.99
CA THR A 102 7.07 -6.91 -4.89
C THR A 102 6.70 -5.57 -4.24
N PHE A 103 6.25 -5.61 -3.00
CA PHE A 103 5.94 -4.42 -2.20
C PHE A 103 6.07 -4.72 -0.71
N VAL A 104 6.26 -3.67 0.09
CA VAL A 104 6.22 -3.73 1.54
C VAL A 104 5.46 -2.52 2.04
N HIS A 105 4.48 -2.72 2.92
CA HIS A 105 3.65 -1.64 3.44
C HIS A 105 3.68 -1.59 4.96
N TYR A 106 3.49 -0.37 5.47
CA TYR A 106 3.22 -0.12 6.88
C TYR A 106 1.96 -0.86 7.33
N THR A 107 1.88 -1.09 8.62
CA THR A 107 0.65 -1.55 9.27
C THR A 107 0.25 -0.56 10.36
N MET A 108 -1.03 -0.57 10.71
CA MET A 108 -1.63 0.36 11.66
C MET A 108 -2.34 -0.42 12.76
N LYS A 109 -2.26 0.10 13.98
CA LYS A 109 -2.95 -0.47 15.13
C LYS A 109 -4.45 -0.45 14.91
N THR A 110 -5.11 -1.55 15.20
CA THR A 110 -6.57 -1.67 15.15
C THR A 110 -7.03 -2.80 16.08
N ASP A 111 -8.33 -2.90 16.26
CA ASP A 111 -8.96 -4.07 16.86
C ASP A 111 -9.28 -5.14 15.79
N CYS A 112 -9.61 -6.35 16.24
CA CYS A 112 -10.14 -7.40 15.37
C CYS A 112 -11.67 -7.32 15.19
N SER A 113 -12.30 -6.17 15.46
CA SER A 113 -13.74 -6.04 15.26
C SER A 113 -14.04 -6.02 13.75
N TYR A 114 -14.89 -6.93 13.33
CA TYR A 114 -15.55 -6.92 12.03
C TYR A 114 -17.03 -6.76 12.30
N THR A 115 -17.71 -5.86 11.59
CA THR A 115 -19.11 -5.47 11.89
C THR A 115 -20.08 -6.65 11.93
N PHE A 116 -19.75 -7.77 11.28
CA PHE A 116 -20.62 -8.95 11.17
C PHE A 116 -19.90 -10.31 11.25
N MET A 117 -18.67 -10.37 11.77
CA MET A 117 -17.94 -11.64 11.92
C MET A 117 -17.49 -11.89 13.36
N PRO A 118 -17.49 -13.16 13.81
CA PRO A 118 -16.88 -13.50 15.09
C PRO A 118 -15.40 -13.11 15.08
N ILE A 119 -14.89 -12.68 16.23
CA ILE A 119 -13.48 -12.36 16.42
C ILE A 119 -12.69 -13.67 16.29
N LEU A 120 -11.97 -13.85 15.19
CA LEU A 120 -11.17 -15.06 14.90
C LEU A 120 -9.70 -14.93 15.34
N ALA A 121 -9.31 -13.77 15.86
CA ALA A 121 -7.94 -13.42 16.18
C ALA A 121 -7.92 -12.47 17.38
N SER A 122 -6.90 -12.58 18.23
CA SER A 122 -6.72 -11.72 19.40
C SER A 122 -6.13 -10.36 19.03
N ARG A 123 -5.38 -10.29 17.91
CA ARG A 123 -4.77 -9.06 17.41
C ARG A 123 -4.82 -8.96 15.90
N CYS A 124 -5.12 -7.74 15.43
CA CYS A 124 -5.19 -7.42 14.02
C CYS A 124 -4.41 -6.14 13.74
N VAL A 125 -4.04 -5.97 12.48
CA VAL A 125 -3.49 -4.72 11.96
C VAL A 125 -4.27 -4.29 10.73
N ASN A 126 -4.46 -2.98 10.57
CA ASN A 126 -4.89 -2.42 9.30
C ASN A 126 -3.66 -2.23 8.41
N THR A 127 -3.86 -2.34 7.10
CA THR A 127 -2.85 -2.07 6.08
C THR A 127 -3.57 -1.84 4.75
N TYR A 128 -2.87 -1.89 3.64
CA TYR A 128 -3.42 -1.74 2.30
C TYR A 128 -2.70 -2.66 1.33
N SER A 129 -3.40 -3.06 0.28
CA SER A 129 -2.81 -3.78 -0.84
C SER A 129 -2.01 -2.83 -1.73
N ASN A 130 -1.38 -3.37 -2.78
CA ASN A 130 -0.76 -2.57 -3.83
C ASN A 130 -1.72 -2.08 -4.93
N PHE A 131 -3.03 -2.20 -4.69
CA PHE A 131 -4.07 -1.74 -5.60
C PHE A 131 -4.80 -0.52 -5.04
N PHE A 132 -5.24 0.34 -5.95
CA PHE A 132 -6.15 1.43 -5.66
C PHE A 132 -7.11 1.61 -6.85
N THR A 133 -8.27 2.22 -6.59
CA THR A 133 -9.27 2.47 -7.62
C THR A 133 -9.32 3.94 -7.95
N VAL A 134 -9.62 4.27 -9.21
CA VAL A 134 -9.76 5.65 -9.69
C VAL A 134 -11.08 5.75 -10.44
N LYS A 135 -11.87 6.78 -10.11
CA LYS A 135 -13.06 7.16 -10.86
C LYS A 135 -12.77 8.40 -11.70
N ILE A 136 -12.82 8.26 -13.02
CA ILE A 136 -12.66 9.37 -13.96
C ILE A 136 -13.98 10.15 -14.12
N LYS A 137 -13.88 11.41 -14.58
CA LYS A 137 -15.04 12.30 -14.73
C LYS A 137 -15.85 12.04 -16.00
N ASP A 138 -15.17 11.69 -17.09
CA ASP A 138 -15.78 11.34 -18.38
C ASP A 138 -15.19 10.02 -18.87
N ALA A 139 -16.04 9.01 -19.09
CA ALA A 139 -15.61 7.69 -19.56
C ALA A 139 -15.02 7.71 -20.98
N ASN A 140 -15.28 8.76 -21.76
CA ASN A 140 -14.80 8.90 -23.13
C ASN A 140 -13.43 9.61 -23.22
N ASP A 141 -12.91 10.16 -22.13
CA ASP A 141 -11.61 10.83 -22.08
C ASP A 141 -10.70 10.22 -21.00
N LEU A 142 -9.76 9.39 -21.47
CA LEU A 142 -8.77 8.73 -20.62
C LEU A 142 -7.42 9.46 -20.60
N THR A 143 -7.33 10.66 -21.17
CA THR A 143 -6.07 11.38 -21.38
C THR A 143 -5.35 11.64 -20.04
N ASP A 144 -6.09 12.16 -19.05
CA ASP A 144 -5.56 12.45 -17.72
C ASP A 144 -5.13 11.16 -17.00
N LEU A 145 -5.92 10.09 -17.11
CA LEU A 145 -5.61 8.79 -16.52
C LEU A 145 -4.29 8.24 -17.07
N HIS A 146 -4.16 8.16 -18.40
CA HIS A 146 -2.94 7.65 -19.03
C HIS A 146 -1.72 8.53 -18.76
N THR A 147 -1.90 9.85 -18.72
CA THR A 147 -0.84 10.79 -18.38
C THR A 147 -0.34 10.56 -16.95
N MET A 148 -1.26 10.45 -15.98
CA MET A 148 -0.92 10.20 -14.57
C MET A 148 -0.29 8.82 -14.36
N ILE A 149 -0.78 7.78 -15.04
CA ILE A 149 -0.18 6.43 -15.03
C ILE A 149 1.28 6.50 -15.47
N LYS A 150 1.56 7.14 -16.61
CA LYS A 150 2.92 7.30 -17.13
C LYS A 150 3.80 8.12 -16.19
N LEU A 151 3.27 9.23 -15.66
CA LEU A 151 4.01 10.12 -14.76
C LEU A 151 4.40 9.43 -13.45
N THR A 152 3.53 8.56 -12.92
CA THR A 152 3.71 7.91 -11.62
C THR A 152 4.32 6.51 -11.70
N GLY A 153 4.41 5.92 -12.90
CA GLY A 153 4.85 4.54 -13.08
C GLY A 153 3.89 3.52 -12.45
N THR A 154 2.61 3.90 -12.26
CA THR A 154 1.56 2.95 -11.87
C THR A 154 1.13 2.13 -13.09
N LYS A 155 0.37 1.05 -12.87
CA LYS A 155 -0.09 0.15 -13.94
C LYS A 155 -1.61 0.06 -13.93
N LEU A 156 -2.23 0.17 -15.11
CA LEU A 156 -3.64 -0.15 -15.29
C LEU A 156 -3.84 -1.66 -15.22
N VAL A 157 -4.74 -2.11 -14.35
CA VAL A 157 -5.04 -3.53 -14.12
C VAL A 157 -6.31 -3.92 -14.84
N GLU A 158 -7.38 -3.17 -14.61
CA GLU A 158 -8.71 -3.45 -15.15
C GLU A 158 -9.56 -2.17 -15.19
N GLN A 159 -10.54 -2.18 -16.08
CA GLN A 159 -11.68 -1.27 -16.08
C GLN A 159 -12.90 -2.07 -15.62
N ASP A 160 -13.71 -1.49 -14.74
CA ASP A 160 -14.95 -2.11 -14.28
C ASP A 160 -15.93 -2.26 -15.46
N ARG A 161 -16.41 -3.48 -15.69
CA ARG A 161 -17.29 -3.82 -16.82
C ARG A 161 -18.71 -3.28 -16.67
N PHE A 162 -19.15 -3.03 -15.44
CA PHE A 162 -20.47 -2.53 -15.10
C PHE A 162 -20.47 -1.02 -14.85
N SER A 163 -19.31 -0.45 -14.51
CA SER A 163 -19.13 0.98 -14.29
C SER A 163 -17.92 1.52 -15.06
N PRO A 164 -18.07 1.88 -16.34
CA PRO A 164 -16.94 2.24 -17.22
C PRO A 164 -16.05 3.40 -16.75
N GLN A 165 -16.51 4.18 -15.76
CA GLN A 165 -15.72 5.27 -15.16
C GLN A 165 -14.72 4.79 -14.10
N TRP A 166 -14.80 3.53 -13.66
CA TRP A 166 -13.96 2.98 -12.60
C TRP A 166 -12.84 2.11 -13.16
N PHE A 167 -11.64 2.36 -12.65
CA PHE A 167 -10.41 1.68 -13.05
C PHE A 167 -9.66 1.23 -11.81
N THR A 168 -9.15 0.00 -11.84
CA THR A 168 -8.21 -0.49 -10.83
C THR A 168 -6.80 -0.27 -11.34
N LEU A 169 -5.99 0.42 -10.54
CA LEU A 169 -4.57 0.64 -10.76
C LEU A 169 -3.74 -0.12 -9.72
N LYS A 170 -2.49 -0.39 -10.06
CA LYS A 170 -1.50 -1.02 -9.21
C LYS A 170 -0.27 -0.11 -9.07
N ALA A 171 0.23 0.02 -7.84
CA ALA A 171 1.50 0.67 -7.55
C ALA A 171 2.46 -0.37 -6.94
N ASP A 172 3.63 -0.55 -7.53
CA ASP A 172 4.66 -1.45 -6.99
C ASP A 172 5.95 -0.69 -6.69
N LYS A 173 7.02 -1.38 -6.30
CA LYS A 173 8.31 -0.75 -6.00
C LYS A 173 8.93 0.06 -7.15
N ASN A 174 8.40 -0.04 -8.37
CA ASN A 174 8.84 0.76 -9.52
C ASN A 174 7.96 2.01 -9.75
N SER A 175 6.90 2.20 -8.97
CA SER A 175 6.07 3.39 -8.98
C SER A 175 6.67 4.50 -8.10
N LYS A 176 6.27 5.76 -8.30
CA LYS A 176 6.76 6.93 -7.53
C LYS A 176 6.35 6.92 -6.05
N GLY A 177 5.45 6.03 -5.65
CA GLY A 177 5.07 5.75 -4.27
C GLY A 177 4.22 4.48 -4.20
N ASP A 178 3.90 4.04 -2.98
CA ASP A 178 3.00 2.90 -2.77
C ASP A 178 1.54 3.24 -3.13
N ALA A 179 0.66 2.25 -3.07
CA ALA A 179 -0.73 2.41 -3.50
C ALA A 179 -1.52 3.42 -2.66
N LEU A 180 -1.19 3.60 -1.38
CA LEU A 180 -1.82 4.61 -0.53
C LEU A 180 -1.37 6.02 -0.94
N HIS A 181 -0.06 6.21 -1.10
CA HIS A 181 0.50 7.46 -1.60
C HIS A 181 -0.07 7.82 -2.98
N MET A 182 -0.18 6.84 -3.89
CA MET A 182 -0.70 7.06 -5.23
C MET A 182 -2.21 7.34 -5.24
N ALA A 183 -3.01 6.67 -4.42
CA ALA A 183 -4.43 6.98 -4.30
C ALA A 183 -4.65 8.44 -3.86
N ASN A 184 -3.93 8.88 -2.81
CA ASN A 184 -4.02 10.26 -2.34
C ASN A 184 -3.54 11.25 -3.41
N HIS A 185 -2.40 10.99 -4.05
CA HIS A 185 -1.86 11.86 -5.10
C HIS A 185 -2.83 12.02 -6.29
N PHE A 186 -3.48 10.93 -6.71
CA PHE A 186 -4.50 10.99 -7.76
C PHE A 186 -5.72 11.83 -7.32
N LYS A 187 -6.23 11.66 -6.09
CA LYS A 187 -7.35 12.49 -5.59
C LYS A 187 -6.96 13.96 -5.47
N GLU A 188 -5.75 14.24 -4.97
CA GLU A 188 -5.23 15.60 -4.77
C GLU A 188 -5.02 16.35 -6.08
N SER A 189 -4.72 15.65 -7.18
CA SER A 189 -4.58 16.26 -8.52
C SER A 189 -5.83 16.97 -9.03
N LYS A 190 -7.01 16.65 -8.47
CA LYS A 190 -8.34 17.12 -8.91
C LYS A 190 -8.71 16.73 -10.35
N LEU A 191 -7.93 15.88 -11.01
CA LEU A 191 -8.25 15.35 -12.34
C LEU A 191 -9.35 14.28 -12.26
N PHE A 192 -9.40 13.54 -11.15
CA PHE A 192 -10.32 12.42 -10.94
C PHE A 192 -11.42 12.77 -9.93
N GLU A 193 -12.59 12.14 -10.06
CA GLU A 193 -13.67 12.29 -9.08
C GLU A 193 -13.28 11.62 -7.75
N ARG A 194 -12.72 10.41 -7.85
CA ARG A 194 -12.28 9.60 -6.71
C ARG A 194 -10.98 8.90 -7.00
N ALA A 195 -10.18 8.70 -5.96
CA ALA A 195 -9.08 7.76 -5.97
C ALA A 195 -8.91 7.19 -4.56
N GLU A 196 -9.09 5.88 -4.41
CA GLU A 196 -9.27 5.25 -3.10
C GLU A 196 -8.38 3.99 -2.99
N PRO A 197 -7.58 3.86 -1.92
CA PRO A 197 -6.72 2.70 -1.73
C PRO A 197 -7.56 1.47 -1.34
N LYS A 198 -7.09 0.28 -1.73
CA LYS A 198 -7.70 -0.97 -1.27
C LYS A 198 -7.13 -1.35 0.10
N LEU A 199 -7.86 -0.96 1.15
CA LEU A 199 -7.53 -1.26 2.55
C LEU A 199 -7.75 -2.74 2.90
N LEU A 200 -6.97 -3.22 3.86
CA LEU A 200 -7.02 -4.58 4.39
C LEU A 200 -6.97 -4.54 5.91
N LYS A 201 -7.69 -5.45 6.58
CA LYS A 201 -7.50 -5.79 7.99
C LYS A 201 -7.00 -7.22 8.05
N ILE A 202 -5.85 -7.44 8.70
CA ILE A 202 -5.15 -8.73 8.71
C ILE A 202 -4.98 -9.19 10.15
N PRO A 203 -5.40 -10.43 10.50
CA PRO A 203 -5.13 -11.00 11.81
C PRO A 203 -3.64 -11.39 11.92
N VAL A 204 -3.04 -11.09 13.07
CA VAL A 204 -1.61 -11.30 13.32
C VAL A 204 -1.34 -12.13 14.59
N GLU A 205 -2.26 -12.20 15.55
CA GLU A 205 -2.19 -13.07 16.76
C GLU A 205 -3.60 -13.49 17.19
#